data_AF-A0A2D8KRL8-F1
#
_entry.id   AF-A0A2D8KRL8-F1
#
_cell.length_a   1.000
_cell.length_b   1.000
_cell.length_c   1.000
_cell.angle_alpha   90.00
_cell.angle_beta   90.00
_cell.angle_gamma   90.00
#
_symmetry.space_group_name_H-M   'P 1'
#
loop_
_entity.id
_entity.type
_entity.pdbx_description
1 polymer ?
#
loop_
_entity_poly.entity_id
_entity_poly.type
_entity_poly.pdbx_seq_one_letter_code
_entity_poly.pdbx_strand_id
1 'polypeptide(L)'
;MKNLVLFIALILVQASCKKKSYQIRLEGKWVVYQMKLAGREIQDKLNNQLPTLSFYRNDSIQYPAIRFYDSLFIVPGHQQENYKFRFSINADSTKLTITQNEEITDSVSEKVPSLFLGEFDLKTRRYEQKMELRADSLEITLIESEKYASYSRGNSKLD
;
A
#
# COMPACT_ATOMS: atom_id res chain seq x y z
N MET A 1 25.79 8.89 -46.95
CA MET A 1 25.90 9.76 -45.75
C MET A 1 24.55 10.20 -45.18
N LYS A 2 23.56 10.66 -45.98
CA LYS A 2 22.22 11.04 -45.49
C LYS A 2 21.50 9.96 -44.66
N ASN A 3 21.57 8.69 -45.05
CA ASN A 3 20.90 7.60 -44.34
C ASN A 3 21.54 7.28 -42.97
N LEU A 4 22.83 7.55 -42.79
CA LEU A 4 23.56 7.30 -41.54
C LEU A 4 23.15 8.31 -40.46
N VAL A 5 23.01 9.58 -40.84
CA VAL A 5 22.57 10.66 -39.95
C VAL A 5 21.14 10.40 -39.46
N LEU A 6 20.27 9.90 -40.33
CA LEU A 6 18.90 9.53 -39.96
C LEU A 6 18.87 8.40 -38.92
N PHE A 7 19.76 7.41 -39.06
CA PHE A 7 19.86 6.27 -38.15
C PHE A 7 20.36 6.69 -36.76
N ILE A 8 21.37 7.58 -36.70
CA ILE A 8 21.89 8.12 -35.44
C ILE A 8 20.84 9.00 -34.75
N ALA A 9 20.09 9.81 -35.52
CA ALA A 9 18.99 10.61 -34.97
C ALA A 9 17.88 9.72 -34.36
N LEU A 10 17.54 8.60 -35.00
CA LEU A 10 16.57 7.62 -34.48
C LEU A 10 17.04 6.97 -33.17
N ILE A 11 18.32 6.60 -33.08
CA ILE A 11 18.91 6.02 -31.85
C ILE A 11 18.90 7.05 -30.71
N LEU A 12 19.25 8.31 -30.99
CA LEU A 12 19.23 9.38 -29.99
C LEU A 12 17.81 9.71 -29.51
N VAL A 13 16.81 9.66 -30.39
CA VAL A 13 15.39 9.83 -30.01
C VAL A 13 14.92 8.69 -29.11
N GLN A 14 15.30 7.44 -29.39
CA GLN A 14 14.95 6.31 -28.53
C GLN A 14 15.70 6.32 -27.18
N ALA A 15 16.95 6.80 -27.15
CA ALA A 15 17.69 6.99 -25.90
C ALA A 15 17.17 8.17 -25.05
N SER A 16 16.55 9.17 -25.70
CA SER A 16 15.94 10.35 -25.05
C SER A 16 14.50 10.12 -24.61
N CYS A 17 13.90 8.96 -24.92
CA CYS A 17 12.71 8.48 -24.24
C CYS A 17 13.05 8.19 -22.77
N LYS A 18 13.17 9.26 -21.97
CA LYS A 18 13.11 9.20 -20.51
C LYS A 18 11.94 8.30 -20.16
N LYS A 19 12.23 7.19 -19.46
CA LYS A 19 11.18 6.33 -18.88
C LYS A 19 10.20 7.28 -18.19
N LYS A 20 8.93 7.26 -18.62
CA LYS A 20 7.87 8.03 -17.96
C LYS A 20 8.03 7.81 -16.47
N SER A 21 8.23 8.89 -15.71
CA SER A 21 8.22 8.82 -14.25
C SER A 21 6.79 8.42 -13.87
N TYR A 22 6.65 7.19 -13.41
CA TYR A 22 5.36 6.67 -13.01
C TYR A 22 5.04 7.23 -11.64
N GLN A 23 4.01 8.07 -11.53
CA GLN A 23 3.48 8.47 -10.23
C GLN A 23 2.75 7.28 -9.63
N ILE A 24 3.21 6.81 -8.46
CA ILE A 24 2.46 5.85 -7.65
C ILE A 24 1.19 6.53 -7.17
N ARG A 25 0.05 5.91 -7.45
CA ARG A 25 -1.24 6.35 -6.92
C ARG A 25 -1.44 5.69 -5.56
N LEU A 26 -1.26 6.47 -4.49
CA LEU A 26 -1.55 6.04 -3.11
C LEU A 26 -3.00 6.33 -2.69
N GLU A 27 -3.79 6.95 -3.56
CA GLU A 27 -5.20 7.24 -3.30
C GLU A 27 -5.97 5.95 -3.00
N GLY A 28 -6.76 5.95 -1.93
CA GLY A 28 -7.56 4.80 -1.49
C GLY A 28 -7.18 4.28 -0.11
N LYS A 29 -7.98 3.34 0.39
CA LYS A 29 -7.75 2.65 1.67
C LYS A 29 -7.05 1.32 1.43
N TRP A 30 -5.86 1.16 1.99
CA TRP A 30 -4.97 0.02 1.78
C TRP A 30 -5.03 -0.92 2.98
N VAL A 31 -5.55 -2.12 2.79
CA VAL A 31 -5.72 -3.10 3.89
C VAL A 31 -4.52 -4.03 3.93
N VAL A 32 -4.00 -4.28 5.13
CA VAL A 32 -2.95 -5.28 5.39
C VAL A 32 -3.52 -6.65 5.10
N TYR A 33 -3.08 -7.22 3.99
CA TYR A 33 -3.51 -8.52 3.49
C TYR A 33 -2.63 -9.66 4.01
N GLN A 34 -1.32 -9.41 4.16
CA GLN A 34 -0.36 -10.36 4.71
C GLN A 34 0.77 -9.60 5.40
N MET A 35 1.29 -10.17 6.49
CA MET A 35 2.50 -9.68 7.15
C MET A 35 3.39 -10.84 7.57
N LYS A 36 4.70 -10.72 7.32
CA LYS A 36 5.71 -11.70 7.72
C LYS A 36 6.84 -11.02 8.47
N LEU A 37 7.32 -11.66 9.52
CA LEU A 37 8.49 -11.24 10.29
C LEU A 37 9.49 -12.39 10.35
N ALA A 38 10.73 -12.13 9.95
CA ALA A 38 11.79 -13.14 9.82
C ALA A 38 11.33 -14.36 9.01
N GLY A 39 10.59 -14.12 7.92
CA GLY A 39 10.04 -15.16 7.04
C GLY A 39 8.84 -15.93 7.60
N ARG A 40 8.45 -15.71 8.86
CA ARG A 40 7.27 -16.33 9.47
C ARG A 40 6.05 -15.45 9.27
N GLU A 41 4.95 -16.06 8.86
CA GLU A 41 3.66 -15.37 8.74
C GLU A 41 3.14 -15.02 10.14
N ILE A 42 2.96 -13.73 10.40
CA ILE A 42 2.41 -13.22 11.67
C ILE A 42 0.98 -12.70 11.52
N GLN A 43 0.52 -12.58 10.28
CA GLN A 43 -0.87 -12.35 9.91
C GLN A 43 -1.17 -13.15 8.63
N ASP A 44 -2.08 -14.12 8.75
CA ASP A 44 -2.44 -15.01 7.66
C ASP A 44 -3.11 -14.27 6.49
N LYS A 45 -2.74 -14.67 5.26
CA LYS A 45 -3.36 -14.19 4.02
C LYS A 45 -4.88 -14.22 4.10
N LEU A 46 -5.54 -13.11 3.78
CA LEU A 46 -7.01 -13.03 3.60
C LEU A 46 -7.54 -13.81 2.37
N ASN A 47 -6.77 -14.78 1.87
CA ASN A 47 -6.92 -15.43 0.58
C ASN A 47 -8.26 -16.12 0.36
N ASN A 48 -8.80 -16.76 1.40
CA ASN A 48 -10.04 -17.53 1.28
C ASN A 48 -11.29 -16.66 1.37
N GLN A 49 -11.14 -15.34 1.54
CA GLN A 49 -12.26 -14.42 1.76
C GLN A 49 -12.29 -13.26 0.77
N LEU A 50 -11.25 -13.03 -0.06
CA LEU A 50 -11.16 -11.86 -0.97
C LEU A 50 -12.45 -11.51 -1.76
N PRO A 51 -13.17 -12.48 -2.36
CA PRO A 51 -14.42 -12.19 -3.08
C PRO A 51 -15.60 -11.81 -2.18
N THR A 52 -15.56 -12.19 -0.90
CA THR A 52 -16.61 -11.98 0.11
C THR A 52 -16.18 -11.00 1.21
N LEU A 53 -14.99 -10.40 1.10
CA LEU A 53 -14.41 -9.53 2.12
C LEU A 53 -15.18 -8.21 2.14
N SER A 54 -16.01 -8.04 3.17
CA SER A 54 -16.40 -6.72 3.60
C SER A 54 -15.30 -6.15 4.48
N PHE A 55 -14.48 -5.26 3.94
CA PHE A 55 -13.46 -4.57 4.74
C PHE A 55 -14.06 -3.68 5.84
N TYR A 56 -15.37 -3.42 5.78
CA TYR A 56 -16.09 -2.54 6.70
C TYR A 56 -17.22 -3.29 7.42
N ARG A 57 -17.44 -2.98 8.70
CA ARG A 57 -18.64 -3.31 9.48
C ARG A 57 -19.20 -2.00 10.03
N ASN A 58 -20.39 -1.60 9.62
CA ASN A 58 -20.98 -0.32 10.03
C ASN A 58 -19.98 0.85 9.85
N ASP A 59 -19.40 0.96 8.64
CA ASP A 59 -18.34 1.92 8.25
C ASP A 59 -17.01 1.85 9.00
N SER A 60 -16.88 0.96 9.99
CA SER A 60 -15.64 0.71 10.73
C SER A 60 -14.79 -0.35 10.03
N ILE A 61 -13.48 -0.15 9.93
CA ILE A 61 -12.59 -1.11 9.25
C ILE A 61 -12.41 -2.38 10.09
N GLN A 62 -12.48 -3.56 9.45
CA GLN A 62 -12.35 -4.87 10.10
C GLN A 62 -10.92 -5.42 10.17
N TYR A 63 -9.99 -4.87 9.38
CA TYR A 63 -8.62 -5.34 9.24
C TYR A 63 -7.63 -4.18 9.39
N PRO A 64 -6.36 -4.41 9.79
CA PRO A 64 -5.40 -3.33 9.84
C PRO A 64 -5.29 -2.64 8.48
N ALA A 65 -5.29 -1.31 8.45
CA ALA A 65 -5.32 -0.56 7.21
C ALA A 65 -4.51 0.74 7.28
N ILE A 66 -3.98 1.15 6.14
CA ILE A 66 -3.29 2.43 5.94
C ILE A 66 -4.15 3.30 5.04
N ARG A 67 -4.28 4.56 5.45
CA ARG A 67 -5.02 5.58 4.73
C ARG A 67 -4.09 6.77 4.49
N PHE A 68 -3.45 6.76 3.33
CA PHE A 68 -2.40 7.72 3.00
C PHE A 68 -2.92 9.17 2.92
N TYR A 69 -4.17 9.37 2.50
CA TYR A 69 -4.71 10.71 2.25
C TYR A 69 -4.92 11.55 3.51
N ASP A 70 -5.12 10.93 4.66
CA ASP A 70 -5.29 11.61 5.95
C ASP A 70 -4.36 11.10 7.02
N SER A 71 -3.27 10.45 6.60
CA SER A 71 -2.15 10.14 7.48
C SER A 71 -2.50 9.13 8.59
N LEU A 72 -3.40 8.17 8.34
CA LEU A 72 -3.87 7.24 9.38
C LEU A 72 -3.41 5.79 9.16
N PHE A 73 -3.05 5.15 10.27
CA PHE A 73 -3.02 3.70 10.43
C PHE A 73 -4.13 3.28 11.38
N ILE A 74 -4.93 2.31 10.94
CA ILE A 74 -6.18 1.92 11.58
C ILE A 74 -6.02 0.49 12.08
N VAL A 75 -6.20 0.29 13.39
CA VAL A 75 -6.20 -1.04 14.01
C VAL A 75 -7.66 -1.43 14.33
N PRO A 76 -8.16 -2.57 13.82
CA PRO A 76 -9.54 -2.97 14.04
C PRO A 76 -9.82 -3.32 15.50
N GLY A 77 -11.04 -3.03 15.97
CA GLY A 77 -11.47 -3.32 17.35
C GLY A 77 -11.14 -2.23 18.36
N HIS A 78 -10.31 -1.26 17.99
CA HIS A 78 -9.95 -0.12 18.82
C HIS A 78 -10.61 1.14 18.25
N GLN A 79 -11.82 1.47 18.70
CA GLN A 79 -12.62 2.59 18.17
C GLN A 79 -11.94 3.97 18.29
N GLN A 80 -10.82 4.07 19.02
CA GLN A 80 -10.09 5.32 19.28
C GLN A 80 -8.59 5.28 18.89
N GLU A 81 -8.04 4.15 18.43
CA GLU A 81 -6.61 4.04 18.15
C GLU A 81 -6.32 4.16 16.64
N ASN A 82 -6.61 5.34 16.11
CA ASN A 82 -6.10 5.73 14.81
C ASN A 82 -4.73 6.37 15.01
N TYR A 83 -3.67 5.68 14.58
CA TYR A 83 -2.30 6.16 14.70
C TYR A 83 -2.04 7.16 13.57
N LYS A 84 -1.64 8.38 13.91
CA LYS A 84 -1.28 9.39 12.91
C LYS A 84 0.17 9.19 12.47
N PHE A 85 0.34 8.80 11.21
CA PHE A 85 1.64 8.61 10.57
C PHE A 85 1.87 9.63 9.48
N ARG A 86 3.11 10.09 9.35
CA ARG A 86 3.57 10.86 8.21
C ARG A 86 4.18 9.91 7.19
N PHE A 87 3.80 10.10 5.93
CA PHE A 87 4.26 9.30 4.81
C PHE A 87 5.10 10.17 3.87
N SER A 88 6.26 9.66 3.45
CA SER A 88 7.12 10.30 2.45
C SER A 88 7.56 9.28 1.42
N ILE A 89 7.50 9.63 0.15
CA ILE A 89 7.98 8.79 -0.95
C ILE A 89 9.18 9.48 -1.61
N ASN A 90 10.22 8.70 -1.91
CA ASN A 90 11.40 9.21 -2.62
C ASN A 90 11.06 9.58 -4.08
N ALA A 91 11.92 10.38 -4.72
CA ALA A 91 11.68 10.86 -6.09
C ALA A 91 11.45 9.74 -7.11
N ASP A 92 12.10 8.59 -6.93
CA ASP A 92 11.99 7.43 -7.81
C ASP A 92 10.78 6.53 -7.53
N SER A 93 10.01 6.85 -6.49
CA SER A 93 8.84 6.06 -6.06
C SER A 93 9.18 4.60 -5.73
N THR A 94 10.39 4.35 -5.23
CA THR A 94 10.89 3.02 -4.84
C THR A 94 11.00 2.84 -3.34
N LYS A 95 10.89 3.92 -2.55
CA LYS A 95 10.96 3.88 -1.10
C LYS A 95 9.83 4.67 -0.47
N LEU A 96 9.27 4.12 0.60
CA LEU A 96 8.28 4.74 1.47
C LEU A 96 8.87 4.88 2.87
N THR A 97 8.94 6.10 3.38
CA THR A 97 9.27 6.36 4.78
C THR A 97 7.99 6.65 5.54
N ILE A 98 7.81 5.95 6.66
CA ILE A 98 6.67 6.10 7.57
C ILE A 98 7.23 6.54 8.92
N THR A 99 6.78 7.68 9.41
CA THR A 99 7.16 8.18 10.75
C THR A 99 5.92 8.49 11.56
N GLN A 100 6.04 8.48 12.89
CA GLN A 100 4.97 8.97 13.75
C GLN A 100 4.83 10.50 13.61
N ASN A 101 3.59 11.01 13.59
CA ASN A 101 3.34 12.45 13.39
C ASN A 101 3.32 13.24 14.71
N GLU A 102 2.82 12.66 15.82
CA GLU A 102 2.73 13.27 17.15
C GLU A 102 2.88 12.21 18.27
N GLU A 103 3.31 12.63 19.47
CA GLU A 103 3.33 11.79 20.69
C GLU A 103 1.91 11.32 21.00
N ILE A 104 1.72 10.00 21.04
CA ILE A 104 0.43 9.41 21.39
C ILE A 104 0.32 9.45 22.91
N THR A 105 -0.66 10.19 23.41
CA THR A 105 -0.86 10.44 24.84
C THR A 105 -1.43 9.26 25.63
N ASP A 106 -1.68 8.11 25.02
CA ASP A 106 -2.26 6.96 25.70
C ASP A 106 -1.47 5.67 25.49
N SER A 107 -1.25 4.99 26.59
CA SER A 107 -0.39 3.82 26.82
C SER A 107 -0.90 2.53 26.20
N VAL A 108 -1.29 2.55 24.92
CA VAL A 108 -1.80 1.36 24.25
C VAL A 108 -0.73 0.67 23.42
N SER A 109 -0.37 -0.53 23.86
CA SER A 109 0.36 -1.60 23.16
C SER A 109 0.96 -1.21 21.79
N GLU A 110 2.06 -0.47 21.83
CA GLU A 110 2.79 0.10 20.67
C GLU A 110 3.35 -0.93 19.68
N LYS A 111 3.19 -2.23 19.92
CA LYS A 111 3.93 -3.27 19.20
C LYS A 111 3.54 -3.42 17.74
N VAL A 112 2.27 -3.31 17.37
CA VAL A 112 1.84 -3.49 15.96
C VAL A 112 2.08 -2.22 15.13
N PRO A 113 1.70 -1.01 15.57
CA PRO A 113 1.95 0.22 14.83
C PRO A 113 3.44 0.51 14.65
N SER A 114 4.28 0.20 15.64
CA SER A 114 5.74 0.41 15.55
C SER A 114 6.41 -0.42 14.46
N LEU A 115 5.85 -1.58 14.07
CA LEU A 115 6.34 -2.36 12.93
C LEU A 115 6.19 -1.61 11.60
N PHE A 116 5.28 -0.65 11.51
CA PHE A 116 5.08 0.15 10.31
C PHE A 116 5.94 1.40 10.27
N LEU A 117 6.75 1.66 11.29
CA LEU A 117 7.64 2.82 11.32
C LEU A 117 8.99 2.47 10.70
N GLY A 118 9.53 3.40 9.90
CA GLY A 118 10.83 3.25 9.25
C GLY A 118 10.79 3.48 7.75
N GLU A 119 11.87 3.06 7.08
CA GLU A 119 12.00 3.10 5.63
C GLU A 119 11.74 1.72 5.04
N PHE A 120 10.91 1.67 4.01
CA PHE A 120 10.53 0.46 3.31
C PHE A 120 10.88 0.56 1.83
N ASP A 121 11.42 -0.53 1.29
CA ASP A 121 11.40 -0.77 -0.15
C ASP A 121 9.94 -0.96 -0.59
N LEU A 122 9.54 -0.13 -1.55
CA LEU A 122 8.18 -0.05 -2.07
C LEU A 122 8.10 -0.72 -3.44
N LYS A 123 7.26 -1.74 -3.54
CA LYS A 123 6.94 -2.39 -4.82
C LYS A 123 5.43 -2.39 -5.04
N THR A 124 4.99 -1.76 -6.13
CA THR A 124 3.58 -1.77 -6.53
C THR A 124 3.36 -2.73 -7.69
N ARG A 125 2.33 -3.57 -7.59
CA ARG A 125 1.88 -4.45 -8.67
C ARG A 125 0.53 -3.98 -9.17
N ARG A 126 0.55 -3.15 -10.22
CA ARG A 126 -0.64 -2.46 -10.73
C ARG A 126 -1.79 -3.40 -11.10
N TYR A 127 -1.50 -4.52 -11.77
CA TYR A 127 -2.53 -5.49 -12.17
C TYR A 127 -3.15 -6.22 -10.99
N GLU A 128 -2.37 -6.45 -9.94
CA GLU A 128 -2.82 -7.15 -8.74
C GLU A 128 -3.38 -6.19 -7.68
N GLN A 129 -3.30 -4.86 -7.90
CA GLN A 129 -3.65 -3.81 -6.93
C GLN A 129 -3.03 -4.06 -5.54
N LYS A 130 -1.78 -4.54 -5.57
CA LYS A 130 -0.99 -4.86 -4.39
C LYS A 130 0.15 -3.88 -4.24
N MET A 131 0.42 -3.55 -2.99
CA MET A 131 1.61 -2.84 -2.58
C MET A 131 2.38 -3.74 -1.61
N GLU A 132 3.66 -3.95 -1.87
CA GLU A 132 4.57 -4.64 -0.98
C GLU A 132 5.50 -3.60 -0.34
N LEU A 133 5.60 -3.65 0.98
CA LEU A 133 6.55 -2.90 1.78
C LEU A 133 7.54 -3.90 2.38
N ARG A 134 8.85 -3.66 2.25
CA ARG A 134 9.88 -4.52 2.81
C ARG A 134 10.93 -3.71 3.57
N ALA A 135 11.24 -4.14 4.79
CA ALA A 135 12.31 -3.58 5.61
C ALA A 135 12.95 -4.70 6.43
N ASP A 136 14.27 -4.89 6.32
CA ASP A 136 15.02 -5.95 7.00
C ASP A 136 14.35 -7.33 6.93
N SER A 137 13.72 -7.77 8.04
CA SER A 137 13.05 -9.06 8.18
C SER A 137 11.52 -8.99 8.05
N LEU A 138 10.97 -7.78 7.86
CA LEU A 138 9.55 -7.49 7.80
C LEU A 138 9.10 -7.35 6.33
N GLU A 139 8.08 -8.12 5.97
CA GLU A 139 7.38 -8.01 4.69
C GLU A 139 5.90 -7.74 4.95
N ILE A 140 5.36 -6.68 4.35
CA ILE A 140 3.94 -6.33 4.44
C ILE A 140 3.39 -6.29 3.02
N THR A 141 2.27 -6.97 2.81
CA THR A 141 1.49 -6.89 1.57
C THR A 141 0.16 -6.21 1.86
N LEU A 142 -0.11 -5.13 1.14
CA LEU A 142 -1.33 -4.34 1.19
C LEU A 142 -2.15 -4.54 -0.08
N ILE A 143 -3.47 -4.42 0.03
CA ILE A 143 -4.42 -4.43 -1.09
C ILE A 143 -5.34 -3.20 -1.06
N GLU A 144 -5.70 -2.68 -2.22
CA GLU A 144 -6.62 -1.55 -2.35
C GLU A 144 -8.08 -1.99 -2.09
N SER A 145 -8.66 -1.59 -0.96
CA SER A 145 -9.96 -2.11 -0.49
C SER A 145 -11.16 -1.71 -1.34
N GLU A 146 -11.15 -0.50 -1.91
CA GLU A 146 -12.29 0.09 -2.61
C GLU A 146 -12.66 -0.70 -3.88
N LYS A 147 -11.70 -1.40 -4.48
CA LYS A 147 -11.89 -2.19 -5.69
C LYS A 147 -12.59 -3.52 -5.44
N TYR A 148 -12.43 -4.12 -4.26
CA TYR A 148 -13.15 -5.35 -3.93
C TYR A 148 -14.55 -5.06 -3.37
N ALA A 149 -14.76 -3.90 -2.75
CA ALA A 149 -16.10 -3.46 -2.32
C ALA A 149 -17.08 -3.25 -3.49
N SER A 150 -16.59 -2.93 -4.69
CA SER A 150 -17.44 -2.83 -5.88
C SER A 150 -17.91 -4.19 -6.43
N TYR A 151 -17.16 -5.28 -6.20
CA TYR A 151 -17.57 -6.62 -6.63
C TYR A 151 -18.70 -7.19 -5.77
N SER A 152 -18.72 -6.89 -4.47
CA SER A 152 -19.79 -7.37 -3.57
C SER A 152 -21.14 -6.69 -3.81
N ARG A 153 -21.15 -5.41 -4.23
CA ARG A 153 -22.38 -4.68 -4.58
C ARG A 153 -22.99 -5.09 -5.94
N GLY A 154 -22.21 -5.71 -6.83
CA GLY A 154 -22.68 -6.19 -8.13
C GLY A 154 -23.55 -7.46 -8.04
N ASN A 155 -23.43 -8.22 -6.96
CA ASN A 155 -24.19 -9.46 -6.72
C ASN A 155 -25.34 -9.30 -5.72
N SER A 156 -25.62 -8.10 -5.21
CA SER A 156 -26.70 -7.87 -4.23
C SER A 156 -28.04 -7.48 -4.86
N LYS A 157 -28.24 -7.77 -6.15
CA LYS A 157 -29.54 -7.64 -6.83
C LYS A 157 -29.86 -8.95 -7.54
N LEU A 158 -30.24 -9.95 -6.77
CA LEU A 158 -31.03 -11.11 -7.18
C LEU A 158 -31.40 -11.82 -5.88
N ASP A 159 -32.40 -11.26 -5.20
CA ASP A 159 -33.35 -11.95 -4.32
C ASP A 159 -34.60 -11.05 -4.20
#